data_AF-A0A3D0LDB7-F1
#
_entry.id   AF-A0A3D0LDB7-F1
#
_cell.length_a   1.000
_cell.length_b   1.000
_cell.length_c   1.000
_cell.angle_alpha   90.00
_cell.angle_beta   90.00
_cell.angle_gamma   90.00
#
_symmetry.space_group_name_H-M   'P 1'
#
loop_
_entity.id
_entity.type
_entity.pdbx_description
1 polymer ?
#
loop_
_entity_poly.entity_id
_entity_poly.type
_entity_poly.pdbx_seq_one_letter_code
_entity_poly.pdbx_strand_id
1 'polypeptide(L)'
;MSNIYKAFENKKAFIAFLTAGDPDFETSVECFKAVARAGADLIEVGIPFSDPIAEGPVIQEADLRALEAGMTTDKVFELVKEVRKETDVPMVFMSYINPIYHYGAERFFEKAAEVGIDGTIIPDMPYEEKDELTGAAKKFGLDIISMIAP
;
A
#
# COMPACT_ATOMS: atom_id res chain seq x y z
N MET A 1 -2.45 -2.89 -16.94
CA MET A 1 -3.82 -2.89 -16.39
C MET A 1 -3.72 -3.54 -15.02
N SER A 2 -4.20 -2.86 -14.00
CA SER A 2 -4.17 -3.29 -12.60
C SER A 2 -4.91 -4.61 -12.38
N ASN A 3 -4.44 -5.44 -11.44
CA ASN A 3 -5.08 -6.70 -11.09
C ASN A 3 -6.14 -6.56 -9.98
N ILE A 4 -6.46 -5.35 -9.52
CA ILE A 4 -7.41 -5.12 -8.41
C ILE A 4 -8.76 -5.80 -8.66
N TYR A 5 -9.24 -5.80 -9.91
CA TYR A 5 -10.54 -6.40 -10.27
C TYR A 5 -10.65 -7.89 -9.91
N LYS A 6 -9.52 -8.64 -9.88
CA LYS A 6 -9.50 -10.07 -9.55
C LYS A 6 -10.02 -10.34 -8.14
N ALA A 7 -9.79 -9.41 -7.21
CA ALA A 7 -10.26 -9.52 -5.82
C ALA A 7 -11.79 -9.59 -5.71
N PHE A 8 -12.52 -9.14 -6.75
CA PHE A 8 -13.98 -9.03 -6.72
C PHE A 8 -14.69 -10.06 -7.61
N GLU A 9 -13.96 -10.94 -8.31
CA GLU A 9 -14.55 -11.95 -9.20
C GLU A 9 -15.42 -12.97 -8.41
N ASN A 10 -15.06 -13.26 -7.16
CA ASN A 10 -15.72 -14.25 -6.31
C ASN A 10 -16.75 -13.64 -5.33
N LYS A 11 -17.39 -12.54 -5.74
CA LYS A 11 -18.40 -11.76 -4.98
C LYS A 11 -17.81 -10.91 -3.86
N LYS A 12 -17.70 -11.45 -2.64
CA LYS A 12 -17.30 -10.68 -1.45
C LYS A 12 -15.80 -10.81 -1.28
N ALA A 13 -15.09 -9.69 -1.30
CA ALA A 13 -13.66 -9.64 -1.07
C ALA A 13 -13.36 -9.53 0.44
N PHE A 14 -12.42 -10.33 0.92
CA PHE A 14 -11.73 -10.10 2.19
C PHE A 14 -10.44 -9.33 1.90
N ILE A 15 -10.39 -8.08 2.36
CA ILE A 15 -9.27 -7.17 2.16
C ILE A 15 -8.58 -6.94 3.50
N ALA A 16 -7.30 -7.28 3.58
CA ALA A 16 -6.53 -7.16 4.81
C ALA A 16 -5.57 -5.98 4.72
N PHE A 17 -5.53 -5.17 5.78
CA PHE A 17 -4.59 -4.06 5.93
C PHE A 17 -3.52 -4.42 6.97
N LEU A 18 -2.27 -4.10 6.68
CA LEU A 18 -1.16 -4.18 7.62
C LEU A 18 -0.20 -3.00 7.37
N THR A 19 0.33 -2.42 8.45
CA THR A 19 1.44 -1.46 8.36
C THR A 19 2.73 -2.21 8.01
N ALA A 20 3.42 -1.78 6.95
CA ALA A 20 4.66 -2.38 6.51
C ALA A 20 5.79 -2.17 7.53
N GLY A 21 6.38 -3.27 7.99
CA GLY A 21 7.46 -3.31 8.97
C GLY A 21 7.01 -3.20 10.43
N ASP A 22 5.72 -3.35 10.74
CA ASP A 22 5.25 -3.57 12.11
C ASP A 22 5.27 -5.08 12.45
N PRO A 23 5.90 -5.53 13.56
CA PRO A 23 6.77 -4.77 14.47
C PRO A 23 8.21 -4.63 13.97
N ASP A 24 8.62 -5.44 12.99
CA ASP A 24 9.90 -5.40 12.31
C ASP A 24 9.76 -5.92 10.87
N PHE A 25 10.81 -5.77 10.05
CA PHE A 25 10.77 -6.13 8.63
C PHE A 25 10.49 -7.61 8.40
N GLU A 26 11.23 -8.49 9.08
CA GLU A 26 11.14 -9.94 8.90
C GLU A 26 9.78 -10.48 9.33
N THR A 27 9.28 -10.05 10.49
CA THR A 27 7.97 -10.43 11.00
C THR A 27 6.86 -9.91 10.09
N SER A 28 6.96 -8.66 9.62
CA SER A 28 5.97 -8.07 8.72
C SER A 28 5.86 -8.83 7.40
N VAL A 29 6.99 -9.21 6.77
CA VAL A 29 7.01 -10.08 5.57
C VAL A 29 6.23 -11.37 5.81
N GLU A 30 6.48 -12.05 6.93
CA GLU A 30 5.79 -13.30 7.25
C GLU A 30 4.30 -13.10 7.54
N CYS A 31 3.91 -11.99 8.15
CA CYS A 31 2.51 -11.61 8.36
C CYS A 31 1.77 -11.40 7.03
N PHE A 32 2.36 -10.66 6.09
CA PHE A 32 1.77 -10.44 4.76
C PHE A 32 1.60 -11.76 3.99
N LYS A 33 2.61 -12.63 4.01
CA LYS A 33 2.51 -13.96 3.42
C LYS A 33 1.44 -14.82 4.11
N ALA A 34 1.34 -14.75 5.44
CA ALA A 34 0.34 -15.48 6.20
C ALA A 34 -1.09 -15.04 5.85
N VAL A 35 -1.32 -13.75 5.71
CA VAL A 35 -2.61 -13.17 5.28
C VAL A 35 -2.97 -13.61 3.86
N ALA A 36 -2.00 -13.62 2.94
CA ALA A 36 -2.22 -14.18 1.60
C ALA A 36 -2.62 -15.66 1.65
N ARG A 37 -1.89 -16.48 2.43
CA ARG A 37 -2.21 -17.91 2.62
C ARG A 37 -3.56 -18.15 3.30
N ALA A 38 -3.99 -17.22 4.15
CA ALA A 38 -5.29 -17.26 4.82
C ALA A 38 -6.46 -16.90 3.89
N GLY A 39 -6.20 -16.51 2.64
CA GLY A 39 -7.22 -16.27 1.63
C GLY A 39 -7.66 -14.81 1.51
N ALA A 40 -6.77 -13.85 1.78
CA ALA A 40 -7.04 -12.47 1.40
C ALA A 40 -7.17 -12.33 -0.12
N ASP A 41 -8.24 -11.67 -0.58
CA ASP A 41 -8.50 -11.40 -1.99
C ASP A 41 -7.69 -10.19 -2.49
N LEU A 42 -7.37 -9.26 -1.58
CA LEU A 42 -6.51 -8.10 -1.80
C LEU A 42 -5.82 -7.74 -0.48
N ILE A 43 -4.60 -7.20 -0.57
CA ILE A 43 -3.84 -6.76 0.59
C ILE A 43 -3.52 -5.27 0.44
N GLU A 44 -3.85 -4.50 1.48
CA GLU A 44 -3.45 -3.11 1.63
C GLU A 44 -2.15 -3.05 2.44
N VAL A 45 -1.12 -2.47 1.83
CA VAL A 45 0.21 -2.31 2.40
C VAL A 45 0.35 -0.87 2.86
N GLY A 46 0.25 -0.64 4.17
CA GLY A 46 0.41 0.68 4.78
C GLY A 46 1.86 1.13 4.74
N ILE A 47 2.14 2.27 4.11
CA ILE A 47 3.45 2.93 4.20
C ILE A 47 3.46 3.75 5.49
N PRO A 48 4.30 3.39 6.49
CA PRO A 48 4.28 4.07 7.77
C PRO A 48 4.67 5.54 7.61
N PHE A 49 3.93 6.42 8.27
CA PHE A 49 4.11 7.87 8.16
C PHE A 49 4.16 8.53 9.55
N SER A 50 4.93 9.63 9.67
CA SER A 50 5.14 10.31 10.95
C SER A 50 3.92 11.09 11.44
N ASP A 51 3.06 11.54 10.52
CA ASP A 51 1.91 12.39 10.81
C ASP A 51 0.59 11.79 10.28
N PRO A 52 0.18 10.58 10.72
CA PRO A 52 -0.95 9.85 10.14
C PRO A 52 -2.30 10.36 10.70
N ILE A 53 -2.73 11.55 10.26
CA ILE A 53 -3.91 12.26 10.78
C ILE A 53 -5.27 11.60 10.48
N ALA A 54 -5.35 10.75 9.45
CA ALA A 54 -6.57 10.04 9.06
C ALA A 54 -6.74 8.70 9.81
N GLU A 55 -5.72 8.25 10.54
CA GLU A 55 -5.70 6.93 11.17
C GLU A 55 -6.16 6.95 12.64
N GLY A 56 -6.72 5.83 13.09
CA GLY A 56 -7.03 5.60 14.50
C GLY A 56 -5.79 5.17 15.32
N PRO A 57 -5.87 5.20 16.67
CA PRO A 57 -4.71 4.99 17.54
C PRO A 57 -3.99 3.66 17.31
N VAL A 58 -4.71 2.60 16.92
CA VAL A 58 -4.12 1.28 16.64
C VAL A 58 -3.13 1.34 15.47
N ILE A 59 -3.49 2.05 14.39
CA ILE A 59 -2.65 2.17 13.20
C ILE A 59 -1.54 3.20 13.46
N GLN A 60 -1.83 4.29 14.18
CA GLN A 60 -0.80 5.24 14.60
C GLN A 60 0.32 4.55 15.42
N GLU A 61 -0.04 3.66 16.35
CA GLU A 61 0.95 2.89 17.12
C GLU A 61 1.74 1.90 16.25
N ALA A 62 1.11 1.30 15.23
CA ALA A 62 1.78 0.42 14.27
C ALA A 62 2.79 1.18 13.41
N ASP A 63 2.42 2.38 12.93
CA ASP A 63 3.31 3.26 12.17
C ASP A 63 4.52 3.67 13.01
N LEU A 64 4.32 4.02 14.29
CA LEU A 64 5.42 4.35 15.20
C LEU A 64 6.39 3.18 15.37
N ARG A 65 5.90 1.96 15.62
CA ARG A 65 6.76 0.77 15.75
C ARG A 65 7.55 0.50 14.47
N ALA A 66 6.90 0.60 13.31
CA ALA A 66 7.55 0.40 12.02
C ALA A 66 8.64 1.46 11.75
N LEU A 67 8.38 2.73 12.08
CA LEU A 67 9.35 3.82 11.95
C LEU A 67 10.53 3.65 12.93
N GLU A 68 10.27 3.26 14.18
CA GLU A 68 11.30 2.95 15.18
C GLU A 68 12.17 1.75 14.77
N ALA A 69 11.60 0.77 14.08
CA ALA A 69 12.33 -0.33 13.44
C ALA A 69 13.11 0.10 12.18
N GLY A 70 13.06 1.39 11.82
CA GLY A 70 13.83 1.99 10.74
C GLY A 70 13.26 1.71 9.35
N MET A 71 11.94 1.58 9.23
CA MET A 71 11.27 1.48 7.93
C MET A 71 11.39 2.78 7.13
N THR A 72 11.50 2.61 5.81
CA THR A 72 11.51 3.67 4.80
C THR A 72 10.68 3.21 3.61
N THR A 73 10.29 4.13 2.72
CA THR A 73 9.59 3.77 1.47
C THR A 73 10.36 2.72 0.64
N ASP A 74 11.70 2.82 0.58
CA ASP A 74 12.55 1.82 -0.08
C ASP A 74 12.44 0.44 0.57
N LYS A 75 12.47 0.35 1.89
CA LYS A 75 12.25 -0.92 2.61
C LYS A 75 10.83 -1.45 2.40
N VAL A 76 9.82 -0.59 2.26
CA VAL A 76 8.47 -1.07 1.91
C VAL A 76 8.48 -1.71 0.53
N PHE A 77 9.15 -1.13 -0.46
CA PHE A 77 9.30 -1.76 -1.78
C PHE A 77 10.04 -3.11 -1.69
N GLU A 78 11.09 -3.20 -0.87
CA GLU A 78 11.81 -4.46 -0.62
C GLU A 78 10.91 -5.52 0.04
N LEU A 79 10.12 -5.12 1.04
CA LEU A 79 9.14 -5.99 1.70
C LEU A 79 8.16 -6.56 0.68
N VAL A 80 7.61 -5.73 -0.20
CA VAL A 80 6.69 -6.19 -1.26
C VAL A 80 7.38 -7.21 -2.17
N LYS A 81 8.64 -6.97 -2.57
CA LYS A 81 9.40 -7.95 -3.36
C LYS A 81 9.56 -9.29 -2.65
N GLU A 82 9.81 -9.29 -1.34
CA GLU A 82 9.92 -10.53 -0.56
C GLU A 82 8.59 -11.28 -0.47
N VAL A 83 7.48 -10.57 -0.25
CA VAL A 83 6.14 -11.18 -0.20
C VAL A 83 5.74 -11.75 -1.57
N ARG A 84 6.04 -11.03 -2.66
CA ARG A 84 5.76 -11.45 -4.05
C ARG A 84 6.45 -12.75 -4.47
N LYS A 85 7.47 -13.22 -3.75
CA LYS A 85 8.08 -14.53 -4.00
C LYS A 85 7.11 -15.70 -3.75
N GLU A 86 6.05 -15.49 -2.96
CA GLU A 86 5.12 -16.55 -2.55
C GLU A 86 3.66 -16.30 -2.96
N THR A 87 3.29 -15.11 -3.42
CA THR A 87 1.89 -14.79 -3.71
C THR A 87 1.69 -13.76 -4.83
N ASP A 88 0.67 -14.03 -5.65
CA ASP A 88 0.15 -13.14 -6.70
C ASP A 88 -1.12 -12.39 -6.27
N VAL A 89 -1.52 -12.46 -4.99
CA VAL A 89 -2.68 -11.72 -4.46
C VAL A 89 -2.52 -10.22 -4.76
N PRO A 90 -3.50 -9.54 -5.37
CA PRO A 90 -3.41 -8.11 -5.65
C PRO A 90 -3.01 -7.30 -4.42
N MET A 91 -2.09 -6.35 -4.60
CA MET A 91 -1.61 -5.49 -3.51
C MET A 91 -1.75 -4.03 -3.89
N VAL A 92 -2.18 -3.21 -2.94
CA VAL A 92 -2.25 -1.76 -3.10
C VAL A 92 -1.51 -1.10 -1.95
N PHE A 93 -0.89 0.04 -2.22
CA PHE A 93 -0.38 0.87 -1.13
C PHE A 93 -1.51 1.67 -0.49
N MET A 94 -1.40 1.87 0.82
CA MET A 94 -2.10 2.94 1.53
C MET A 94 -1.04 3.88 2.08
N SER A 95 -1.05 5.14 1.65
CA SER A 95 -0.03 6.12 2.01
C SER A 95 -0.61 7.52 2.02
N TYR A 96 -0.04 8.39 2.84
CA TYR A 96 -0.26 9.83 2.72
C TYR A 96 0.40 10.37 1.44
N ILE A 97 -0.05 11.54 0.99
CA ILE A 97 0.45 12.17 -0.24
C ILE A 97 1.91 12.63 -0.10
N ASN A 98 2.32 13.04 1.11
CA ASN A 98 3.64 13.58 1.37
C ASN A 98 4.79 12.59 1.11
N PRO A 99 4.77 11.33 1.62
CA PRO A 99 5.75 10.32 1.24
C PRO A 99 5.90 10.12 -0.28
N ILE A 100 4.81 10.16 -1.02
CA ILE A 100 4.80 9.99 -2.49
C ILE A 100 5.52 11.16 -3.16
N TYR A 101 5.19 12.39 -2.78
CA TYR A 101 5.83 13.58 -3.32
C TYR A 101 7.30 13.70 -2.93
N HIS A 102 7.65 13.40 -1.69
CA HIS A 102 9.02 13.46 -1.20
C HIS A 102 9.92 12.42 -1.89
N TYR A 103 9.40 11.23 -2.19
CA TYR A 103 10.10 10.23 -3.00
C TYR A 103 10.21 10.65 -4.48
N GLY A 104 9.27 11.47 -4.94
CA GLY A 104 9.07 11.87 -6.33
C GLY A 104 8.02 10.99 -6.98
N ALA A 105 6.84 11.55 -7.28
CA ALA A 105 5.65 10.81 -7.71
C ALA A 105 5.91 9.84 -8.88
N GLU A 106 6.61 10.28 -9.92
CA GLU A 106 6.90 9.42 -11.07
C GLU A 106 7.80 8.23 -10.69
N ARG A 107 8.85 8.48 -9.89
CA ARG A 107 9.74 7.43 -9.39
C ARG A 107 9.02 6.47 -8.44
N PHE A 108 8.10 7.00 -7.63
CA PHE A 108 7.29 6.21 -6.72
C PHE A 108 6.42 5.21 -7.50
N PHE A 109 5.65 5.69 -8.48
CA PHE A 109 4.77 4.82 -9.26
C PHE A 109 5.54 3.87 -10.19
N GLU A 110 6.68 4.29 -10.74
CA GLU A 110 7.58 3.39 -11.47
C GLU A 110 8.03 2.23 -10.58
N LYS A 111 8.51 2.55 -9.37
CA LYS A 111 8.98 1.54 -8.42
C LYS A 111 7.86 0.65 -7.90
N ALA A 112 6.70 1.22 -7.63
CA ALA A 112 5.50 0.49 -7.24
C ALA A 112 5.11 -0.55 -8.30
N ALA A 113 5.11 -0.17 -9.60
CA ALA A 113 4.88 -1.12 -10.68
C ALA A 113 5.96 -2.20 -10.74
N GLU A 114 7.25 -1.82 -10.63
CA GLU A 114 8.38 -2.77 -10.66
C GLU A 114 8.25 -3.86 -9.58
N VAL A 115 7.78 -3.49 -8.39
CA VAL A 115 7.59 -4.45 -7.28
C VAL A 115 6.25 -5.19 -7.32
N GLY A 116 5.38 -4.88 -8.30
CA GLY A 116 4.12 -5.57 -8.50
C GLY A 116 2.96 -5.04 -7.64
N ILE A 117 2.89 -3.74 -7.39
CA ILE A 117 1.73 -3.08 -6.78
C ILE A 117 0.72 -2.69 -7.87
N ASP A 118 -0.56 -2.88 -7.58
CA ASP A 118 -1.66 -2.69 -8.53
C ASP A 118 -2.34 -1.31 -8.40
N GLY A 119 -2.19 -0.64 -7.25
CA GLY A 119 -2.79 0.66 -7.03
C GLY A 119 -2.36 1.34 -5.73
N THR A 120 -2.93 2.51 -5.47
CA THR A 120 -2.66 3.30 -4.27
C THR A 120 -3.91 4.00 -3.77
N ILE A 121 -4.16 3.89 -2.47
CA ILE A 121 -5.13 4.65 -1.68
C ILE A 121 -4.36 5.80 -1.02
N ILE A 122 -4.87 7.03 -1.16
CA ILE A 122 -4.24 8.24 -0.60
C ILE A 122 -5.28 8.96 0.27
N PRO A 123 -5.34 8.70 1.59
CA PRO A 123 -6.44 9.16 2.44
C PRO A 123 -6.56 10.68 2.55
N ASP A 124 -5.45 11.39 2.47
CA ASP A 124 -5.36 12.86 2.58
C ASP A 124 -5.48 13.59 1.23
N MET A 125 -5.70 12.86 0.12
CA MET A 125 -5.92 13.45 -1.20
C MET A 125 -7.43 13.57 -1.49
N PRO A 126 -7.99 14.79 -1.51
CA PRO A 126 -9.38 15.00 -1.90
C PRO A 126 -9.60 14.60 -3.36
N TYR A 127 -10.84 14.25 -3.71
CA TYR A 127 -11.19 13.78 -5.05
C TYR A 127 -10.85 14.83 -6.13
N GLU A 128 -11.01 16.11 -5.80
CA GLU A 128 -10.72 17.26 -6.65
C GLU A 128 -9.23 17.38 -7.01
N GLU A 129 -8.33 16.86 -6.17
CA GLU A 129 -6.87 16.90 -6.38
C GLU A 129 -6.33 15.58 -6.97
N LYS A 130 -7.20 14.60 -7.23
CA LYS A 130 -6.82 13.27 -7.74
C LYS A 130 -5.99 13.31 -9.02
N ASP A 131 -6.26 14.28 -9.90
CA ASP A 131 -5.61 14.38 -11.20
C ASP A 131 -4.10 14.71 -11.09
N GLU A 132 -3.64 15.23 -9.94
CA GLU A 132 -2.23 15.51 -9.69
C GLU A 132 -1.34 14.26 -9.81
N LEU A 133 -1.82 13.12 -9.32
CA LEU A 133 -1.08 11.86 -9.32
C LEU A 133 -1.58 10.85 -10.35
N THR A 134 -2.80 11.00 -10.86
CA THR A 134 -3.42 10.06 -11.80
C THR A 134 -2.61 9.89 -13.08
N GLY A 135 -2.02 10.96 -13.62
CA GLY A 135 -1.17 10.88 -14.81
C GLY A 135 0.07 10.01 -14.59
N ALA A 136 0.74 10.18 -13.45
CA ALA A 136 1.92 9.41 -13.07
C ALA A 136 1.58 7.94 -12.80
N ALA A 137 0.53 7.66 -12.01
CA ALA A 137 0.09 6.30 -11.72
C ALA A 137 -0.31 5.54 -13.00
N LYS A 138 -1.13 6.17 -13.85
CA LYS A 138 -1.63 5.56 -15.10
C LYS A 138 -0.50 5.25 -16.08
N LYS A 139 0.57 6.08 -16.12
CA LYS A 139 1.75 5.83 -16.96
C LYS A 139 2.39 4.46 -16.67
N PHE A 140 2.37 4.03 -15.41
CA PHE A 140 2.91 2.74 -14.98
C PHE A 140 1.83 1.67 -14.76
N GLY A 141 0.58 1.96 -15.10
CA GLY A 141 -0.53 1.01 -15.05
C GLY A 141 -1.10 0.75 -13.66
N LEU A 142 -0.86 1.63 -12.69
CA LEU A 142 -1.47 1.61 -11.36
C LEU A 142 -2.74 2.44 -11.31
N ASP A 143 -3.67 2.01 -10.45
CA ASP A 143 -4.90 2.76 -10.18
C ASP A 143 -4.75 3.67 -8.94
N ILE A 144 -5.39 4.84 -8.99
CA ILE A 144 -5.63 5.69 -7.81
C ILE A 144 -7.03 5.40 -7.29
N ILE A 145 -7.11 4.85 -6.08
CA ILE A 145 -8.34 4.45 -5.40
C ILE A 145 -8.83 5.63 -4.54
N SER A 146 -10.00 6.16 -4.88
CA SER A 146 -10.60 7.30 -4.19
C SER A 146 -11.52 6.82 -3.07
N MET A 147 -11.47 7.50 -1.92
CA MET A 147 -12.44 7.30 -0.85
C MET A 147 -13.74 8.01 -1.17
N ILE A 148 -14.85 7.49 -0.64
CA ILE A 148 -16.19 8.10 -0.73
C ILE A 148 -16.86 8.04 0.64
N ALA A 149 -17.60 9.09 0.98
CA ALA A 149 -18.41 9.17 2.19
C ALA A 149 -19.91 9.32 1.83
N PRO A 150 -20.86 8.97 2.74
CA PRO A 150 -22.30 9.07 2.50
C PRO A 150 -22.84 10.48 2.24
#